data_AF-A0A844EQ88-F1
#
_entry.id   AF-A0A844EQ88-F1
#
_cell.length_a   1.000
_cell.length_b   1.000
_cell.length_c   1.000
_cell.angle_alpha   90.00
_cell.angle_beta   90.00
_cell.angle_gamma   90.00
#
_symmetry.space_group_name_H-M   'P 1'
#
loop_
_entity.id
_entity.type
_entity.pdbx_description
1 polymer ?
#
loop_
_entity_poly.entity_id
_entity_poly.type
_entity_poly.pdbx_seq_one_letter_code
_entity_poly.pdbx_strand_id
1 'polypeptide(L)' 'GAISYVSFGYINKSVQPISINGVQPTENNVKNNKWKIWSYEHIYTRGKPTGLTKKFLTYLKNDHIQTTLFNKLGYISV' A
#
# COMPACT_ATOMS: atom_id res chain seq x y z
N GLY A 1 7.79 0.80 27.31
CA GLY A 1 7.26 0.23 26.06
C GLY A 1 7.35 1.28 24.97
N ALA A 2 7.66 0.88 23.74
CA ALA A 2 7.72 1.78 22.58
C ALA A 2 6.49 1.53 21.67
N ILE A 3 5.96 2.60 21.09
CA ILE A 3 4.88 2.55 20.11
C ILE A 3 5.23 3.47 18.94
N SER A 4 4.95 3.03 17.72
CA SER A 4 5.16 3.80 16.50
C SER A 4 4.15 3.35 15.44
N TYR A 5 4.12 4.03 14.30
CA TYR A 5 3.32 3.69 13.13
C TYR A 5 4.25 3.32 11.97
N VAL A 6 3.91 2.26 11.26
CA VAL A 6 4.61 1.79 10.07
C VAL A 6 3.59 1.30 9.04
N SER A 7 3.96 1.30 7.76
CA SER A 7 3.11 0.70 6.73
C SER A 7 3.06 -0.83 6.85
N PHE A 8 2.05 -1.45 6.23
CA PHE A 8 1.84 -2.89 6.27
C PHE A 8 3.06 -3.72 5.86
N GLY A 9 3.84 -3.23 4.89
CA GLY A 9 5.06 -3.92 4.41
C GLY A 9 6.16 -4.09 5.47
N TYR A 10 6.09 -3.36 6.59
CA TYR A 10 7.03 -3.50 7.70
C TYR A 10 6.55 -4.42 8.83
N ILE A 11 5.31 -4.93 8.76
CA ILE A 11 4.82 -5.89 9.74
C ILE A 11 5.56 -7.23 9.55
N ASN A 12 6.29 -7.63 10.57
CA ASN A 12 7.04 -8.88 10.61
C ASN A 12 7.03 -9.47 12.02
N LYS A 13 7.77 -10.56 12.27
CA LYS A 13 7.79 -11.26 13.57
C LYS A 13 8.30 -10.41 14.74
N SER A 14 8.98 -9.29 14.47
CA SER A 14 9.53 -8.37 15.47
C SER A 14 8.60 -7.20 15.77
N VAL A 15 7.49 -7.04 15.04
CA VAL A 15 6.53 -5.96 15.22
C VAL A 15 5.17 -6.56 15.55
N GLN A 16 4.58 -6.16 16.67
CA GLN A 16 3.23 -6.58 17.06
C GLN A 16 2.20 -5.60 16.49
N PRO A 17 1.40 -5.99 15.47
CA PRO A 17 0.27 -5.16 15.05
C PRO A 17 -0.81 -5.16 16.13
N ILE A 18 -1.45 -4.01 16.34
CA ILE A 18 -2.53 -3.82 17.31
C ILE A 18 -3.85 -3.55 16.60
N SER A 19 -4.96 -3.96 17.23
CA SER A 19 -6.30 -3.58 16.79
C SER A 19 -6.64 -2.18 17.29
N ILE A 20 -7.39 -1.42 16.49
CA ILE A 20 -7.92 -0.10 16.88
C ILE A 20 -9.43 -0.22 16.90
N ASN A 21 -10.06 0.07 18.05
CA ASN A 21 -11.51 -0.07 18.25
C ASN A 21 -12.04 -1.47 17.86
N GLY A 22 -11.28 -2.53 18.16
CA GLY A 22 -11.63 -3.91 17.81
C GLY A 22 -11.44 -4.28 16.34
N VAL A 23 -10.96 -3.36 15.49
CA VAL A 23 -10.67 -3.64 14.08
C VAL A 23 -9.19 -3.97 13.92
N GLN A 24 -8.90 -5.13 13.32
CA GLN A 24 -7.54 -5.54 12.98
C GLN A 24 -7.02 -4.89 11.69
N PRO A 25 -5.71 -4.60 11.59
CA PRO A 25 -5.10 -4.14 10.35
C PRO A 25 -4.98 -5.29 9.36
N THR A 26 -6.02 -5.51 8.55
CA THR A 26 -6.04 -6.51 7.49
C THR A 26 -6.46 -5.89 6.17
N GLU A 27 -6.02 -6.47 5.05
CA GLU A 27 -6.39 -6.01 3.71
C GLU A 27 -7.91 -5.97 3.52
N ASN A 28 -8.63 -6.99 3.98
CA ASN A 28 -10.09 -7.02 3.93
C ASN A 28 -10.73 -5.86 4.71
N ASN A 29 -10.17 -5.51 5.87
CA ASN A 29 -10.66 -4.38 6.66
C ASN A 29 -10.34 -3.03 6.03
N VAL A 30 -9.27 -2.92 5.23
CA VAL A 30 -9.02 -1.71 4.43
C VAL A 30 -10.03 -1.63 3.28
N LYS A 31 -10.21 -2.71 2.51
CA LYS A 31 -11.12 -2.74 1.34
C LYS A 31 -12.58 -2.45 1.70
N ASN A 32 -13.04 -2.88 2.88
CA ASN A 32 -14.39 -2.58 3.38
C ASN A 32 -14.46 -1.32 4.25
N ASN A 33 -13.37 -0.54 4.31
CA ASN A 33 -13.25 0.69 5.08
C ASN A 33 -13.52 0.54 6.60
N LYS A 34 -13.36 -0.65 7.18
CA LYS A 34 -13.39 -0.83 8.65
C LYS A 34 -12.08 -0.34 9.28
N TRP A 35 -10.94 -0.64 8.66
CA TRP A 35 -9.65 -0.07 9.04
C TRP A 35 -9.52 1.30 8.40
N LYS A 36 -9.54 2.37 9.21
CA LYS A 36 -9.61 3.76 8.73
C LYS A 36 -8.26 4.41 8.43
N ILE A 37 -7.16 3.74 8.78
CA ILE A 37 -5.80 4.28 8.61
C ILE A 37 -5.21 3.70 7.32
N TRP A 38 -5.52 4.37 6.22
CA TRP A 38 -5.00 4.06 4.89
C TRP A 38 -5.06 5.32 4.02
N SER A 39 -4.28 5.31 2.94
CA SER A 39 -4.32 6.34 1.92
C SER A 39 -3.96 5.73 0.57
N TYR A 40 -4.32 6.41 -0.51
CA TYR A 40 -3.82 6.06 -1.83
C TYR A 40 -2.37 6.50 -1.97
N GLU A 41 -1.54 5.64 -2.57
CA GLU A 41 -0.22 6.04 -3.02
C GLU A 41 -0.34 6.85 -4.30
N HIS A 42 0.40 7.96 -4.37
CA HIS A 42 0.33 8.89 -5.49
C HIS A 42 1.68 8.99 -6.20
N ILE A 43 1.64 9.04 -7.52
CA ILE A 43 2.80 9.35 -8.35
C ILE A 43 2.55 10.68 -9.05
N TYR A 44 3.40 11.66 -8.78
CA TYR A 44 3.30 13.00 -9.34
C TYR A 44 4.31 13.20 -10.46
N THR A 45 3.87 13.83 -11.55
CA THR A 45 4.75 14.23 -12.67
C THR A 45 4.56 15.71 -12.97
N ARG A 46 5.64 16.38 -13.36
CA ARG A 46 5.58 17.78 -13.80
C ARG A 46 5.09 17.81 -15.26
N GLY A 47 3.80 18.06 -15.45
CA GLY A 47 3.17 18.03 -16.77
C GLY A 47 2.93 16.60 -17.28
N LYS A 48 2.64 16.45 -18.58
CA LYS A 48 2.31 15.16 -19.17
C LYS A 48 3.58 14.29 -19.31
N PRO A 49 3.62 13.07 -18.76
CA PRO A 49 4.79 12.20 -18.86
C PRO A 49 5.04 11.77 -20.31
N THR A 50 6.31 11.80 -20.71
CA THR A 50 6.79 11.36 -22.03
C THR A 50 7.97 10.40 -21.87
N GLY A 51 8.46 9.83 -22.98
CA GLY A 51 9.65 8.99 -23.00
C GLY A 51 9.65 7.86 -21.96
N LEU A 52 10.76 7.74 -21.22
CA LEU A 52 10.96 6.71 -20.20
C LEU A 52 9.98 6.84 -19.03
N THR A 53 9.65 8.06 -18.61
CA THR A 53 8.69 8.30 -17.53
C THR A 53 7.32 7.70 -17.87
N LYS A 54 6.84 7.93 -19.09
CA LYS A 54 5.56 7.34 -19.54
C LYS A 54 5.62 5.81 -19.54
N LYS A 55 6.71 5.22 -20.06
CA LYS A 55 6.89 3.76 -20.09
C LYS A 55 6.89 3.16 -18.68
N PHE A 56 7.58 3.80 -17.74
CA PHE A 56 7.62 3.37 -16.35
C PHE A 56 6.24 3.42 -15.68
N LEU A 57 5.48 4.50 -15.88
CA LEU A 57 4.11 4.59 -15.36
C LEU A 57 3.18 3.53 -15.96
N THR A 58 3.33 3.21 -17.26
CA THR A 58 2.60 2.10 -17.88
C THR A 58 2.98 0.76 -17.26
N TYR A 59 4.27 0.53 -16.98
CA TYR A 59 4.74 -0.67 -16.30
C TYR A 59 4.14 -0.81 -14.89
N LEU A 60 4.14 0.26 -14.10
CA LEU A 60 3.54 0.24 -12.75
C LEU A 60 2.03 -0.04 -12.78
N LYS A 61 1.32 0.40 -13.82
CA LYS A 61 -0.12 0.14 -14.01
C LYS A 61 -0.44 -1.26 -14.51
N ASN A 62 0.55 -2.05 -14.88
CA ASN A 62 0.31 -3.39 -15.42
C ASN A 62 -0.28 -4.31 -14.33
N ASP A 63 -1.34 -5.06 -14.66
CA ASP A 63 -2.05 -5.94 -13.73
C ASP A 63 -1.13 -6.95 -13.05
N HIS A 64 -0.14 -7.49 -13.78
CA HIS A 64 0.85 -8.40 -13.19
C HIS A 64 1.66 -7.68 -12.10
N ILE A 65 2.07 -6.43 -12.30
CA ILE A 65 2.82 -5.66 -11.30
C ILE A 65 1.95 -5.26 -10.10
N GLN A 66 0.68 -4.90 -10.37
CA GLN A 66 -0.32 -4.59 -9.34
C GLN A 66 -0.60 -5.81 -8.44
N THR A 67 -0.63 -7.02 -9.00
CA THR A 67 -0.99 -8.23 -8.25
C THR A 67 0.21 -9.01 -7.70
N THR A 68 1.42 -8.77 -8.21
CA THR A 68 2.64 -9.43 -7.73
C THR A 68 3.48 -8.50 -6.86
N LEU A 69 4.13 -7.50 -7.46
CA LEU A 69 5.09 -6.64 -6.79
C LEU A 69 4.44 -5.81 -5.68
N PHE A 70 3.30 -5.18 -5.97
CA PHE A 70 2.64 -4.30 -4.99
C PHE A 70 2.10 -5.06 -3.78
N ASN A 71 1.49 -6.22 -4.01
CA ASN A 71 1.08 -7.12 -2.92
C ASN A 71 2.27 -7.55 -2.06
N LYS A 72 3.42 -7.88 -2.68
CA LYS A 72 4.65 -8.25 -1.95
C LYS A 72 5.20 -7.09 -1.09
N LEU A 73 5.01 -5.85 -1.54
CA LEU A 73 5.41 -4.64 -0.80
C LEU A 73 4.41 -4.23 0.29
N GLY A 74 3.28 -4.96 0.42
CA GLY A 74 2.24 -4.65 1.39
C GLY A 74 1.28 -3.55 0.95
N TYR A 75 1.28 -3.18 -0.34
CA TYR A 75 0.24 -2.32 -0.91
C TYR A 75 -1.01 -3.14 -1.23
N ILE A 76 -2.14 -2.46 -1.22
CA ILE A 76 -3.44 -3.06 -1.52
C ILE A 76 -3.90 -2.54 -2.86
N SER A 77 -3.91 -3.43 -3.85
CA SER A 77 -4.45 -3.12 -5.18
C SER A 77 -5.98 -3.14 -5.12
N VAL A 78 -6.59 -2.05 -5.58
CA VAL A 78 -8.04 -1.82 -5.65
C VAL A 78 -8.51 -1.70 -7.08
#